data_AF-A0A7J9R2V0-F1
#
_entry.id   AF-A0A7J9R2V0-F1
#
_cell.length_a   1.000
_cell.length_b   1.000
_cell.length_c   1.000
_cell.angle_alpha   90.00
_cell.angle_beta   90.00
_cell.angle_gamma   90.00
#
_symmetry.space_group_name_H-M   'P 1'
#
loop_
_entity.id
_entity.type
_entity.pdbx_description
1 polymer ?
#
loop_
_entity_poly.entity_id
_entity_poly.type
_entity_poly.pdbx_seq_one_letter_code
_entity_poly.pdbx_strand_id
1 'polypeptide(L)'
;GKATGGRVSANLEDLTEKDLGAANLVHQKKVESDKWVFIEGCRNPQSVTMLIRGGSQRVIDEVDRSIHDSLMVVKDVIEKPEIVAGGGAPESYAASLLKDWADNFDGREQLAIKKYAEALEIIPLTISENAGMDPIDTMAKLRAKQSQGRKWTGIDAKNTKIADMLSIDVVEPIAVKEQIIKSATE
;
A
#
# COMPACT_ATOMS: atom_id res chain seq x y z
N GLY A 1 28.25 -5.63 -10.79
CA GLY A 1 26.79 -5.77 -10.84
C GLY A 1 26.13 -4.51 -10.34
N LYS A 2 24.78 -4.48 -10.32
CA LYS A 2 23.98 -3.30 -9.93
C LYS A 2 24.31 -2.73 -8.53
N ALA A 3 24.78 -3.56 -7.60
CA ALA A 3 25.18 -3.12 -6.26
C ALA A 3 26.57 -2.46 -6.22
N THR A 4 27.60 -3.15 -6.72
CA THR A 4 29.02 -2.71 -6.62
C THR A 4 29.48 -1.81 -7.76
N GLY A 5 28.73 -1.73 -8.87
CA GLY A 5 29.13 -1.05 -10.10
C GLY A 5 30.03 -1.87 -11.05
N GLY A 6 30.47 -3.06 -10.65
CA GLY A 6 31.34 -3.89 -11.51
C GLY A 6 30.65 -4.37 -12.80
N ARG A 7 31.40 -4.69 -13.84
CA ARG A 7 30.89 -5.23 -15.10
C ARG A 7 31.15 -6.73 -15.17
N VAL A 8 30.21 -7.46 -15.79
CA VAL A 8 30.39 -8.90 -16.02
C VAL A 8 31.22 -9.03 -17.29
N SER A 9 32.37 -9.68 -17.19
CA SER A 9 33.19 -10.08 -18.34
C SER A 9 33.10 -11.58 -18.56
N ALA A 10 33.08 -12.00 -19.82
CA ALA A 10 33.10 -13.42 -20.19
C ALA A 10 34.52 -14.01 -20.18
N ASN A 11 35.55 -13.17 -20.38
CA ASN A 11 36.94 -13.58 -20.44
C ASN A 11 37.76 -12.86 -19.37
N LEU A 12 38.71 -13.60 -18.76
CA LEU A 12 39.61 -13.04 -17.77
C LEU A 12 40.62 -12.06 -18.38
N GLU A 13 41.04 -12.32 -19.63
CA GLU A 13 42.03 -11.50 -20.34
C GLU A 13 41.51 -10.10 -20.71
N ASP A 14 40.17 -9.96 -20.83
CA ASP A 14 39.51 -8.69 -21.15
C ASP A 14 39.23 -7.84 -19.91
N LEU A 15 39.53 -8.36 -18.70
CA LEU A 15 39.19 -7.70 -17.45
C LEU A 15 40.14 -6.51 -17.18
N THR A 16 39.57 -5.33 -16.97
CA THR A 16 40.32 -4.14 -16.60
C THR A 16 39.89 -3.61 -15.22
N GLU A 17 40.68 -2.71 -14.63
CA GLU A 17 40.31 -2.04 -13.37
C GLU A 17 38.95 -1.33 -13.45
N LYS A 18 38.53 -0.89 -14.64
CA LYS A 18 37.24 -0.23 -14.89
C LYS A 18 36.04 -1.18 -14.78
N ASP A 19 36.29 -2.49 -14.85
CA ASP A 19 35.27 -3.52 -14.73
C ASP A 19 35.04 -3.94 -13.27
N LEU A 20 35.91 -3.52 -12.35
CA LEU A 20 35.81 -3.83 -10.93
C LEU A 20 34.81 -2.90 -10.23
N GLY A 21 34.06 -3.47 -9.29
CA GLY A 21 33.16 -2.73 -8.41
C GLY A 21 33.82 -2.37 -7.08
N ALA A 22 33.19 -1.48 -6.31
CA ALA A 22 33.67 -1.05 -5.00
C ALA A 22 32.64 -1.34 -3.89
N ALA A 23 33.14 -1.76 -2.73
CA ALA A 23 32.38 -1.96 -1.50
C ALA A 23 33.26 -1.61 -0.30
N ASN A 24 32.68 -1.05 0.76
CA ASN A 24 33.41 -0.69 1.98
C ASN A 24 33.80 -1.91 2.81
N LEU A 25 32.95 -2.94 2.83
CA LEU A 25 33.17 -4.15 3.61
C LEU A 25 32.81 -5.37 2.78
N VAL A 26 33.77 -6.28 2.65
CA VAL A 26 33.53 -7.63 2.14
C VAL A 26 33.96 -8.61 3.21
N HIS A 27 33.02 -9.41 3.70
CA HIS A 27 33.30 -10.37 4.77
C HIS A 27 32.47 -11.63 4.62
N GLN A 28 33.01 -12.74 5.13
CA GLN A 28 32.30 -14.00 5.19
C GLN A 28 31.69 -14.18 6.58
N LYS A 29 30.43 -14.56 6.64
CA LYS A 29 29.73 -14.88 7.89
C LYS A 29 29.05 -16.22 7.76
N LYS A 30 29.11 -17.03 8.83
CA LYS A 30 28.35 -18.26 8.90
C LYS A 30 26.89 -17.93 9.24
N VAL A 31 25.98 -18.32 8.36
CA VAL A 31 24.54 -18.24 8.57
C VAL A 31 24.04 -19.68 8.63
N GLU A 32 23.67 -20.11 9.83
CA GLU A 32 23.28 -21.51 10.11
C GLU A 32 24.41 -22.50 9.83
N SER A 33 24.25 -23.40 8.86
CA SER A 33 25.30 -24.33 8.43
C SER A 33 26.23 -23.74 7.39
N ASP A 34 25.78 -22.73 6.65
CA ASP A 34 26.44 -22.29 5.42
C ASP A 34 27.27 -21.03 5.62
N LYS A 35 28.28 -20.86 4.78
CA LYS A 35 29.11 -19.66 4.77
C LYS A 35 28.67 -18.74 3.65
N TRP A 36 28.25 -17.54 4.01
CA TRP A 36 27.76 -16.52 3.10
C TRP A 36 28.79 -15.40 3.00
N VAL A 37 28.93 -14.80 1.81
CA VAL A 37 29.77 -13.62 1.59
C VAL A 37 28.88 -12.40 1.51
N PHE A 38 29.12 -11.45 2.40
CA PHE A 38 28.42 -10.17 2.47
C PHE A 38 29.29 -9.09 1.83
N ILE A 39 28.69 -8.33 0.91
CA ILE A 39 29.31 -7.20 0.22
C ILE A 39 28.48 -5.96 0.58
N GLU A 40 29.02 -5.13 1.48
CA GLU A 40 28.28 -4.07 2.16
C GLU A 40 28.95 -2.69 1.98
N GLY A 41 28.15 -1.64 2.14
CA GLY A 41 28.62 -0.26 1.97
C GLY A 41 29.09 0.03 0.55
N CYS A 42 28.35 -0.43 -0.47
CA CYS A 42 28.58 -0.02 -1.85
C CYS A 42 28.28 1.49 -2.02
N ARG A 43 29.05 2.21 -2.84
CA ARG A 43 28.99 3.68 -2.93
C ARG A 43 27.66 4.23 -3.49
N ASN A 44 27.09 3.56 -4.49
CA ASN A 44 25.82 3.95 -5.12
C ASN A 44 25.06 2.71 -5.62
N PRO A 45 24.53 1.88 -4.70
CA PRO A 45 23.93 0.61 -5.07
C PRO A 45 22.59 0.84 -5.78
N GLN A 46 22.48 0.40 -7.04
CA GLN A 46 21.20 0.31 -7.76
C GLN A 46 20.44 -1.00 -7.46
N SER A 47 20.98 -1.82 -6.55
CA SER A 47 20.38 -3.03 -6.06
C SER A 47 20.86 -3.25 -4.63
N VAL A 48 19.91 -3.51 -3.74
CA VAL A 48 20.13 -3.84 -2.33
C VAL A 48 19.53 -5.20 -2.04
N THR A 49 20.08 -5.90 -1.06
CA THR A 49 19.60 -7.21 -0.63
C THR A 49 19.21 -7.15 0.84
N MET A 50 18.00 -7.58 1.15
CA MET A 50 17.53 -7.76 2.52
C MET A 50 17.58 -9.25 2.87
N LEU A 51 18.31 -9.61 3.93
CA LEU A 51 18.32 -10.98 4.44
C LEU A 51 17.22 -11.15 5.49
N ILE A 52 16.20 -11.95 5.16
CA ILE A 52 15.09 -12.30 6.06
C ILE A 52 15.43 -13.63 6.74
N ARG A 53 15.20 -13.71 8.05
CA ARG A 53 15.35 -14.95 8.83
C ARG A 53 14.10 -15.16 9.69
N GLY A 54 13.60 -16.39 9.74
CA GLY A 54 12.39 -16.72 10.48
C GLY A 54 12.41 -18.17 10.98
N GLY A 55 11.56 -18.48 11.96
CA GLY A 55 11.50 -19.81 12.58
C GLY A 55 10.82 -20.88 11.72
N SER A 56 10.16 -20.49 10.62
CA SER A 56 9.59 -21.42 9.64
C SER A 56 9.49 -20.74 8.27
N GLN A 57 9.43 -21.54 7.20
CA GLN A 57 9.27 -21.03 5.84
C GLN A 57 8.02 -20.15 5.70
N ARG A 58 6.90 -20.56 6.31
CA ARG A 58 5.64 -19.80 6.30
C ARG A 58 5.80 -18.38 6.85
N VAL A 59 6.60 -18.20 7.91
CA VAL A 59 6.85 -16.87 8.48
C VAL A 59 7.72 -16.03 7.54
N ILE A 60 8.72 -16.65 6.91
CA ILE A 60 9.59 -15.97 5.95
C ILE A 60 8.79 -15.49 4.74
N ASP A 61 7.93 -16.34 4.18
CA ASP A 61 7.10 -16.01 3.02
C ASP A 61 6.14 -14.85 3.32
N GLU A 62 5.57 -14.81 4.54
CA GLU A 62 4.70 -13.71 4.97
C GLU A 62 5.45 -12.38 5.13
N VAL A 63 6.66 -12.44 5.69
CA VAL A 63 7.52 -11.25 5.86
C VAL A 63 8.00 -10.74 4.50
N ASP A 64 8.40 -11.62 3.59
CA ASP A 64 8.81 -11.25 2.22
C ASP A 64 7.67 -10.55 1.49
N ARG A 65 6.46 -11.13 1.53
CA ARG A 65 5.26 -10.50 0.96
C ARG A 65 4.98 -9.13 1.58
N SER A 66 5.00 -9.03 2.90
CA SER A 66 4.73 -7.78 3.62
C SER A 66 5.72 -6.66 3.26
N ILE A 67 7.01 -7.00 3.13
CA ILE A 67 8.05 -6.05 2.70
C ILE A 67 7.82 -5.66 1.25
N HIS A 68 7.54 -6.61 0.38
CA HIS A 68 7.26 -6.36 -1.03
C HIS A 68 6.10 -5.38 -1.20
N ASP A 69 4.97 -5.64 -0.56
CA ASP A 69 3.77 -4.80 -0.62
C ASP A 69 4.07 -3.38 -0.09
N SER A 70 4.80 -3.28 1.03
CA SER A 70 5.20 -1.99 1.60
C SER A 70 6.10 -1.19 0.65
N LEU A 71 7.04 -1.85 -0.03
CA LEU A 71 7.92 -1.19 -1.01
C LEU A 71 7.14 -0.73 -2.24
N MET A 72 6.13 -1.49 -2.69
CA MET A 72 5.26 -1.07 -3.79
C MET A 72 4.44 0.17 -3.42
N VAL A 73 3.88 0.23 -2.22
CA VAL A 73 3.17 1.41 -1.71
C VAL A 73 4.07 2.64 -1.69
N VAL A 74 5.30 2.51 -1.17
CA VAL A 74 6.26 3.62 -1.13
C VAL A 74 6.66 4.06 -2.54
N LYS A 75 6.87 3.10 -3.45
CA LYS A 75 7.16 3.38 -4.86
C LYS A 75 6.03 4.20 -5.49
N ASP A 76 4.78 3.82 -5.30
CA ASP A 76 3.63 4.54 -5.87
C ASP A 76 3.56 5.99 -5.37
N VAL A 77 3.89 6.24 -4.10
CA VAL A 77 3.96 7.60 -3.53
C VAL A 77 5.13 8.41 -4.10
N ILE A 78 6.28 7.77 -4.36
CA ILE A 78 7.42 8.42 -5.02
C ILE A 78 7.07 8.80 -6.46
N GLU A 79 6.35 7.95 -7.19
CA GLU A 79 5.92 8.21 -8.57
C GLU A 79 4.79 9.23 -8.66
N LYS A 80 3.81 9.16 -7.74
CA LYS A 80 2.69 10.08 -7.61
C LYS A 80 2.53 10.51 -6.14
N PRO A 81 3.04 11.70 -5.74
CA PRO A 81 3.13 12.14 -4.35
C PRO A 81 1.81 12.68 -3.79
N GLU A 82 0.75 11.88 -3.90
CA GLU A 82 -0.61 12.20 -3.46
C GLU A 82 -1.16 11.03 -2.65
N ILE A 83 -1.77 11.37 -1.51
CA ILE A 83 -2.29 10.38 -0.55
C ILE A 83 -3.74 10.71 -0.17
N VAL A 84 -4.43 9.69 0.30
CA VAL A 84 -5.75 9.81 0.92
C VAL A 84 -5.75 9.10 2.28
N ALA A 85 -6.69 9.49 3.15
CA ALA A 85 -6.90 8.80 4.41
C ALA A 85 -7.51 7.42 4.12
N GLY A 86 -7.01 6.34 4.71
CA GLY A 86 -7.45 4.98 4.40
C GLY A 86 -8.74 4.56 5.11
N GLY A 87 -8.90 3.26 5.38
CA GLY A 87 -9.97 2.74 6.23
C GLY A 87 -11.39 2.98 5.69
N GLY A 88 -11.55 3.00 4.36
CA GLY A 88 -12.83 3.24 3.70
C GLY A 88 -13.29 4.70 3.70
N ALA A 89 -12.47 5.64 4.19
CA ALA A 89 -12.83 7.07 4.23
C ALA A 89 -13.07 7.67 2.82
N PRO A 90 -12.23 7.41 1.79
CA PRO A 90 -12.41 7.98 0.46
C PRO A 90 -13.69 7.47 -0.20
N GLU A 91 -13.97 6.17 -0.08
CA GLU A 91 -15.16 5.54 -0.63
C GLU A 91 -16.43 6.06 0.05
N SER A 92 -16.41 6.20 1.38
CA SER A 92 -17.54 6.75 2.14
C SER A 92 -17.81 8.21 1.80
N TYR A 93 -16.75 9.01 1.63
CA TYR A 93 -16.88 10.42 1.27
C TYR A 93 -17.40 10.58 -0.16
N ALA A 94 -16.83 9.83 -1.11
CA ALA A 94 -17.31 9.80 -2.50
C ALA A 94 -18.77 9.34 -2.59
N ALA A 95 -19.16 8.32 -1.83
CA ALA A 95 -20.54 7.87 -1.75
C ALA A 95 -21.49 8.97 -1.24
N SER A 96 -21.08 9.75 -0.24
CA SER A 96 -21.87 10.89 0.24
C SER A 96 -22.06 11.93 -0.86
N LEU A 97 -20.99 12.33 -1.55
CA LEU A 97 -21.05 13.32 -2.63
C LEU A 97 -21.92 12.85 -3.80
N LEU A 98 -21.82 11.57 -4.18
CA LEU A 98 -22.64 10.98 -5.23
C LEU A 98 -24.12 10.95 -4.87
N LYS A 99 -24.46 10.67 -3.59
CA LYS A 99 -25.85 10.69 -3.12
C LYS A 99 -26.43 12.10 -3.20
N ASP A 100 -25.68 13.11 -2.78
CA ASP A 100 -26.09 14.52 -2.89
C ASP A 100 -26.23 14.94 -4.37
N TRP A 101 -25.30 14.50 -5.22
CA TRP A 101 -25.33 14.79 -6.65
C TRP A 101 -26.52 14.14 -7.36
N ALA A 102 -26.92 12.93 -6.94
CA ALA A 102 -28.06 12.20 -7.50
C ALA A 102 -29.39 12.94 -7.36
N ASP A 103 -29.52 13.85 -6.40
CA ASP A 103 -30.74 14.65 -6.19
C ASP A 103 -30.95 15.72 -7.27
N ASN A 104 -29.96 15.95 -8.15
CA ASN A 104 -30.09 16.80 -9.35
C ASN A 104 -30.67 16.06 -10.56
N PHE A 105 -30.95 14.76 -10.44
CA PHE A 105 -31.44 13.90 -11.50
C PHE A 105 -32.77 13.24 -11.11
N ASP A 106 -33.50 12.78 -12.11
CA ASP A 106 -34.78 12.09 -11.92
C ASP A 106 -34.77 10.69 -12.55
N GLY A 107 -35.68 9.84 -12.07
CA GLY A 107 -35.95 8.54 -12.66
C GLY A 107 -34.75 7.59 -12.60
N ARG A 108 -34.35 7.06 -13.76
CA ARG A 108 -33.36 5.97 -13.84
C ARG A 108 -31.94 6.42 -13.53
N GLU A 109 -31.58 7.64 -13.91
CA GLU A 109 -30.23 8.18 -13.69
C GLU A 109 -29.95 8.37 -12.21
N GLN A 110 -30.88 9.00 -11.49
CA GLN A 110 -30.80 9.14 -10.03
C GLN A 110 -30.62 7.78 -9.34
N LEU A 111 -31.41 6.78 -9.73
CA LEU A 111 -31.32 5.44 -9.15
C LEU A 111 -29.95 4.80 -9.41
N ALA A 112 -29.41 4.94 -10.62
CA ALA A 112 -28.10 4.40 -10.97
C ALA A 112 -26.98 5.03 -10.14
N ILE A 113 -27.00 6.36 -9.97
CA ILE A 113 -26.00 7.09 -9.16
C ILE A 113 -26.08 6.64 -7.70
N LYS A 114 -27.29 6.55 -7.13
CA LYS A 114 -27.49 6.08 -5.75
C LYS A 114 -26.98 4.65 -5.56
N LYS A 115 -27.20 3.76 -6.54
CA LYS A 115 -26.68 2.38 -6.49
C LYS A 115 -25.16 2.30 -6.59
N TYR A 116 -24.53 3.14 -7.41
CA TYR A 116 -23.08 3.24 -7.47
C TYR A 116 -22.49 3.73 -6.14
N ALA A 117 -23.12 4.74 -5.52
CA ALA A 117 -22.71 5.22 -4.19
C ALA A 117 -22.85 4.13 -3.11
N GLU A 118 -23.93 3.34 -3.13
CA GLU A 118 -24.10 2.18 -2.25
C GLU A 118 -23.01 1.11 -2.49
N ALA A 119 -22.59 0.91 -3.76
CA ALA A 119 -21.53 -0.03 -4.08
C ALA A 119 -20.17 0.40 -3.49
N LEU A 120 -19.85 1.70 -3.48
CA LEU A 120 -18.63 2.20 -2.83
C LEU A 120 -18.63 1.95 -1.31
N GLU A 121 -19.81 2.02 -0.68
CA GLU A 121 -19.97 1.76 0.76
C GLU A 121 -19.74 0.29 1.15
N ILE A 122 -19.59 -0.64 0.19
CA ILE A 122 -19.24 -2.04 0.49
C ILE A 122 -17.88 -2.13 1.19
N ILE A 123 -16.91 -1.29 0.83
CA ILE A 123 -15.55 -1.32 1.38
C ILE A 123 -15.56 -1.01 2.89
N PRO A 124 -16.05 0.16 3.34
CA PRO A 124 -16.17 0.43 4.77
C PRO A 124 -17.08 -0.58 5.48
N LEU A 125 -18.18 -1.02 4.86
CA LEU A 125 -19.05 -2.03 5.45
C LEU A 125 -18.28 -3.32 5.78
N THR A 126 -17.56 -3.87 4.80
CA THR A 126 -16.77 -5.08 4.98
C THR A 126 -15.63 -4.91 5.98
N ILE A 127 -14.99 -3.74 6.02
CA ILE A 127 -13.98 -3.44 7.06
C ILE A 127 -14.63 -3.48 8.45
N SER A 128 -15.83 -2.91 8.62
CA SER A 128 -16.55 -2.93 9.91
C SER A 128 -16.94 -4.33 10.35
N GLU A 129 -17.44 -5.16 9.41
CA GLU A 129 -17.82 -6.55 9.67
C GLU A 129 -16.60 -7.38 10.09
N ASN A 130 -15.49 -7.27 9.35
CA ASN A 130 -14.25 -7.99 9.65
C ASN A 130 -13.60 -7.53 10.96
N ALA A 131 -13.83 -6.27 11.37
CA ALA A 131 -13.40 -5.76 12.67
C ALA A 131 -14.33 -6.17 13.83
N GLY A 132 -15.44 -6.86 13.56
CA GLY A 132 -16.42 -7.27 14.57
C GLY A 132 -17.28 -6.12 15.11
N MET A 133 -17.40 -5.03 14.36
CA MET A 133 -18.24 -3.89 14.72
C MET A 133 -19.69 -4.13 14.27
N ASP A 134 -20.67 -3.45 14.88
CA ASP A 134 -22.04 -3.43 14.36
C ASP A 134 -22.07 -2.65 13.03
N PRO A 135 -22.33 -3.29 11.89
CA PRO A 135 -22.21 -2.64 10.59
C PRO A 135 -23.29 -1.57 10.38
N ILE A 136 -24.49 -1.75 10.94
CA ILE A 136 -25.62 -0.82 10.77
C ILE A 136 -25.29 0.49 11.50
N ASP A 137 -24.93 0.38 12.78
CA ASP A 137 -24.57 1.52 13.62
C ASP A 137 -23.32 2.23 13.10
N THR A 138 -22.32 1.45 12.65
CA THR A 138 -21.06 1.99 12.12
C THR A 138 -21.31 2.77 10.84
N MET A 139 -22.04 2.21 9.88
CA MET A 139 -22.33 2.88 8.63
C MET A 139 -23.22 4.12 8.83
N ALA A 140 -24.19 4.07 9.75
CA ALA A 140 -25.00 5.24 10.10
C ALA A 140 -24.15 6.39 10.65
N LYS A 141 -23.27 6.10 11.62
CA LYS A 141 -22.36 7.09 12.21
C LYS A 141 -21.35 7.63 11.20
N LEU A 142 -20.83 6.77 10.32
CA LEU A 142 -19.87 7.12 9.29
C LEU A 142 -20.51 8.09 8.27
N ARG A 143 -21.69 7.75 7.74
CA ARG A 143 -22.46 8.60 6.82
C ARG A 143 -22.76 9.97 7.44
N ALA A 144 -23.21 10.00 8.69
CA ALA A 144 -23.52 11.25 9.39
C ALA A 144 -22.30 12.17 9.55
N LYS A 145 -21.10 11.61 9.73
CA LYS A 145 -19.85 12.40 9.76
C LYS A 145 -19.41 12.85 8.37
N GLN A 146 -19.57 12.01 7.36
CA GLN A 146 -19.17 12.31 5.99
C GLN A 146 -20.03 13.41 5.37
N SER A 147 -21.34 13.41 5.62
CA SER A 147 -22.24 14.49 5.18
C SER A 147 -21.95 15.85 5.83
N GLN A 148 -21.26 15.86 6.97
CA GLN A 148 -20.73 17.09 7.60
C GLN A 148 -19.40 17.55 7.01
N GLY A 149 -18.92 16.93 5.92
CA GLY A 149 -17.66 17.26 5.26
C GLY A 149 -16.41 16.66 5.91
N ARG A 150 -16.55 15.72 6.85
CA ARG A 150 -15.40 15.09 7.53
C ARG A 150 -14.74 13.99 6.68
N LYS A 151 -14.18 14.39 5.53
CA LYS A 151 -13.64 13.52 4.47
C LYS A 151 -12.64 12.44 4.91
N TRP A 152 -11.89 12.66 5.99
CA TRP A 152 -10.89 11.70 6.50
C TRP A 152 -11.44 10.73 7.55
N THR A 153 -12.74 10.79 7.82
CA THR A 153 -13.38 9.87 8.76
C THR A 153 -13.51 8.49 8.12
N GLY A 154 -12.94 7.47 8.75
CA GLY A 154 -13.02 6.08 8.29
C GLY A 154 -13.15 5.12 9.46
N ILE A 155 -12.92 3.84 9.19
CA ILE A 155 -12.98 2.76 10.17
C ILE A 155 -11.57 2.39 10.61
N ASP A 156 -11.28 2.65 11.88
CA ASP A 156 -10.11 2.16 12.57
C ASP A 156 -10.40 0.74 13.04
N ALA A 157 -10.12 -0.22 12.17
CA ALA A 157 -10.36 -1.64 12.42
C ALA A 157 -9.56 -2.17 13.63
N LYS A 158 -8.39 -1.58 13.90
CA LYS A 158 -7.52 -1.98 15.02
C LYS A 158 -8.13 -1.64 16.37
N ASN A 159 -8.73 -0.45 16.49
CA ASN A 159 -9.36 0.01 17.73
C ASN A 159 -10.89 -0.06 17.69
N THR A 160 -11.45 -0.76 16.69
CA THR A 160 -12.89 -1.03 16.52
C THR A 160 -13.78 0.21 16.66
N LYS A 161 -13.36 1.31 16.03
CA LYS A 161 -14.04 2.61 16.14
C LYS A 161 -13.97 3.41 14.85
N ILE A 162 -14.82 4.43 14.76
CA ILE A 162 -14.72 5.45 13.70
C ILE A 162 -13.76 6.55 14.15
N ALA A 163 -12.74 6.83 13.35
CA ALA A 163 -11.72 7.83 13.65
C ALA A 163 -11.42 8.71 12.44
N ASP A 164 -10.73 9.82 12.66
CA ASP A 164 -10.04 10.53 11.58
C ASP A 164 -8.78 9.73 11.24
N MET A 165 -8.78 9.08 10.07
CA MET A 165 -7.74 8.13 9.68
C MET A 165 -6.41 8.82 9.40
N LEU A 166 -6.42 10.09 8.97
CA LEU A 166 -5.18 10.85 8.78
C LEU A 166 -4.53 11.15 10.13
N SER A 167 -5.33 11.49 11.16
CA SER A 167 -4.80 11.78 12.49
C SER A 167 -4.10 10.62 13.19
N ILE A 168 -4.31 9.39 12.70
CA ILE A 168 -3.69 8.16 13.19
C ILE A 168 -2.72 7.53 12.17
N ASP A 169 -2.29 8.32 11.18
CA ASP A 169 -1.31 7.95 10.15
C ASP A 169 -1.71 6.73 9.29
N VAL A 170 -3.02 6.50 9.13
CA VAL A 170 -3.54 5.47 8.21
C VAL A 170 -3.84 6.14 6.88
N VAL A 171 -2.87 6.04 5.96
CA VAL A 171 -2.90 6.67 4.65
C VAL A 171 -2.64 5.66 3.54
N GLU A 172 -3.19 5.94 2.36
CA GLU A 172 -3.06 5.11 1.17
C GLU A 172 -2.68 5.99 -0.04
N PRO A 173 -1.86 5.49 -0.99
CA PRO A 173 -1.55 6.24 -2.20
C PRO A 173 -2.81 6.46 -3.04
N ILE A 174 -3.00 7.67 -3.57
CA ILE A 174 -4.16 7.95 -4.41
C ILE A 174 -4.19 7.09 -5.69
N ALA A 175 -3.01 6.72 -6.21
CA ALA A 175 -2.86 5.93 -7.41
C ALA A 175 -3.64 4.60 -7.32
N VAL A 176 -3.60 3.96 -6.15
CA VAL A 176 -4.33 2.72 -5.88
C VAL A 176 -5.85 2.94 -6.00
N LYS A 177 -6.37 4.03 -5.44
CA LYS A 177 -7.81 4.34 -5.50
C LYS A 177 -8.29 4.64 -6.90
N GLU A 178 -7.55 5.44 -7.65
CA GLU A 178 -7.89 5.76 -9.04
C GLU A 178 -7.91 4.52 -9.91
N GLN A 179 -6.94 3.62 -9.75
CA GLN A 179 -6.88 2.38 -10.50
C GLN A 179 -8.07 1.47 -10.17
N ILE A 180 -8.39 1.30 -8.88
CA ILE A 180 -9.54 0.48 -8.46
C ILE A 180 -10.84 1.01 -9.05
N ILE A 181 -11.10 2.31 -8.98
CA ILE A 181 -12.34 2.91 -9.51
C ILE A 181 -12.42 2.73 -11.02
N LYS A 182 -11.33 2.97 -11.76
CA LYS A 182 -11.28 2.78 -13.21
C LYS A 182 -11.56 1.32 -13.59
N SER A 183 -10.80 0.39 -13.01
CA SER A 183 -10.93 -1.04 -13.33
C SER A 183 -12.25 -1.68 -12.89
N ALA A 184 -12.93 -1.12 -11.88
CA ALA A 184 -14.23 -1.62 -11.44
C ALA A 184 -15.42 -1.05 -12.24
N THR A 185 -15.21 0.06 -12.96
CA THR A 185 -16.28 0.76 -13.71
C THR A 185 -16.25 0.46 -15.21
N GLU A 186 -15.07 0.18 -15.77
CA GLU A 186 -14.89 -0.32 -17.14
C GLU A 186 -15.26 -1.80 -17.28
#